data_AF-A0A7V5RN02-F1
#
_entry.id   AF-A0A7V5RN02-F1
#
_cell.length_a   1.000
_cell.length_b   1.000
_cell.length_c   1.000
_cell.angle_alpha   90.00
_cell.angle_beta   90.00
_cell.angle_gamma   90.00
#
_symmetry.space_group_name_H-M   'P 1'
#
loop_
_entity.id
_entity.type
_entity.pdbx_description
1 polymer ?
#
loop_
_entity_poly.entity_id
_entity_poly.type
_entity_poly.pdbx_seq_one_letter_code
_entity_poly.pdbx_strand_id
1 'polypeptide(L)'
;MREHFTNDELFALIEKRGTLSDENRLHLEECDACKTTYRRMLRTEERLQGLQPFRAPDFLMETIVQRAARKHTPIKERTYALFLSLISLGMAFAWGLDLLFPKGKPGAVFFTKLLSGKYMPLSTTESGLFYYLLLGLSAMTVYLLLDLYKKQKKRLFH
;
A
#
# COMPACT_ATOMS: atom_id res chain seq x y z
N MET A 1 -41.19 -9.96 10.40
CA MET A 1 -40.63 -9.94 9.03
C MET A 1 -39.12 -10.04 9.16
N ARG A 2 -38.48 -11.06 8.58
CA ARG A 2 -37.01 -11.11 8.48
C ARG A 2 -36.55 -9.91 7.61
N GLU A 3 -35.39 -9.33 7.92
CA GLU A 3 -34.78 -8.29 7.08
C GLU A 3 -34.56 -8.82 5.65
N HIS A 4 -34.59 -7.92 4.67
CA HIS A 4 -34.31 -8.29 3.27
C HIS A 4 -32.91 -8.88 3.14
N PHE A 5 -32.77 -9.92 2.31
CA PHE A 5 -31.44 -10.40 1.92
C PHE A 5 -30.62 -9.27 1.30
N THR A 6 -29.36 -9.19 1.71
CA THR A 6 -28.36 -8.36 1.07
C THR A 6 -28.00 -8.92 -0.31
N ASN A 7 -27.42 -8.08 -1.17
CA ASN A 7 -26.99 -8.54 -2.49
C ASN A 7 -25.95 -9.67 -2.41
N ASP A 8 -25.04 -9.62 -1.44
CA ASP A 8 -23.99 -10.64 -1.25
C ASP A 8 -24.59 -11.99 -0.85
N GLU A 9 -25.60 -11.99 0.01
CA GLU A 9 -26.36 -13.20 0.35
C GLU A 9 -27.08 -13.76 -0.87
N LEU A 10 -27.77 -12.93 -1.65
CA LEU A 10 -28.43 -13.36 -2.88
C LEU A 10 -27.42 -13.94 -3.90
N PHE A 11 -26.22 -13.36 -4.03
CA PHE A 11 -25.16 -13.90 -4.86
C PHE A 11 -24.66 -15.26 -4.37
N ALA A 12 -24.44 -15.42 -3.06
CA ALA A 12 -24.02 -16.69 -2.47
C ALA A 12 -25.08 -17.80 -2.67
N LEU A 13 -26.37 -17.45 -2.67
CA LEU A 13 -27.45 -18.38 -2.99
C LEU A 13 -27.42 -18.82 -4.47
N ILE A 14 -27.08 -17.91 -5.38
CA ILE A 14 -26.97 -18.20 -6.81
C ILE A 14 -25.77 -19.11 -7.10
N GLU A 15 -24.62 -18.85 -6.47
CA GLU A 15 -23.40 -19.65 -6.64
C GLU A 15 -23.58 -21.12 -6.20
N LYS A 16 -24.37 -21.35 -5.14
CA LYS A 16 -24.67 -22.67 -4.56
C LYS A 16 -25.70 -23.51 -5.35
N ARG A 17 -25.89 -23.22 -6.64
CA ARG A 17 -26.84 -23.82 -7.61
C ARG A 17 -27.38 -25.19 -7.17
N GLY A 18 -28.58 -25.20 -6.56
CA GLY A 18 -29.30 -26.42 -6.19
C GLY A 18 -29.31 -26.78 -4.69
N THR A 19 -28.59 -26.05 -3.83
CA THR A 19 -28.53 -26.29 -2.37
C THR A 19 -29.11 -25.14 -1.56
N LEU A 20 -30.27 -24.63 -1.98
CA LEU A 20 -31.04 -23.70 -1.16
C LEU A 20 -31.61 -24.45 0.05
N SER A 21 -31.28 -24.02 1.27
CA SER A 21 -31.98 -24.51 2.46
C SER A 21 -33.47 -24.17 2.38
N ASP A 22 -34.31 -25.01 2.97
CA ASP A 22 -35.77 -24.80 2.97
C ASP A 22 -36.16 -23.44 3.57
N GLU A 23 -35.40 -22.95 4.56
CA GLU A 23 -35.59 -21.61 5.13
C GLU A 23 -35.35 -20.48 4.12
N ASN A 24 -34.33 -20.59 3.29
CA ASN A 24 -34.02 -19.56 2.29
C ASN A 24 -35.03 -19.58 1.14
N ARG A 25 -35.57 -20.76 0.82
CA ARG A 25 -36.68 -20.90 -0.14
C ARG A 25 -37.94 -20.22 0.39
N LEU A 26 -38.33 -20.52 1.63
CA LEU A 26 -39.50 -19.92 2.26
C LEU A 26 -39.36 -18.39 2.33
N HIS A 27 -38.20 -17.87 2.71
CA HIS A 27 -37.98 -16.42 2.75
C HIS A 27 -38.05 -15.76 1.36
N LEU A 28 -37.50 -16.40 0.31
CA LEU A 28 -37.65 -15.90 -1.07
C LEU A 28 -39.11 -15.97 -1.56
N GLU A 29 -39.94 -16.86 -1.02
CA GLU A 29 -41.36 -16.92 -1.34
C GLU A 29 -42.17 -15.83 -0.63
N GLU A 30 -41.82 -15.52 0.62
CA GLU A 30 -42.49 -14.48 1.44
C GLU A 30 -42.03 -13.05 1.11
N CYS A 31 -40.80 -12.87 0.60
CA CYS A 31 -40.22 -11.57 0.26
C CYS A 31 -40.20 -11.31 -1.26
N ASP A 32 -41.24 -10.66 -1.80
CA ASP A 32 -41.33 -10.34 -3.24
C ASP A 32 -40.17 -9.49 -3.76
N ALA A 33 -39.67 -8.56 -2.96
CA ALA A 33 -38.51 -7.73 -3.31
C ALA A 33 -37.22 -8.58 -3.47
N CYS A 34 -37.00 -9.50 -2.54
CA CYS A 34 -35.86 -10.43 -2.55
C CYS A 34 -35.97 -11.38 -3.75
N LYS A 35 -37.17 -11.94 -3.99
CA LYS A 35 -37.49 -12.81 -5.12
C LYS A 35 -37.21 -12.17 -6.47
N THR A 36 -37.63 -10.91 -6.62
CA THR A 36 -37.45 -10.14 -7.86
C THR A 36 -35.97 -9.88 -8.13
N THR A 37 -35.23 -9.50 -7.09
CA THR A 37 -33.77 -9.25 -7.18
C THR A 37 -33.01 -10.54 -7.50
N TYR A 38 -33.33 -11.63 -6.81
CA TYR A 38 -32.77 -12.96 -7.07
C TYR A 38 -32.97 -13.41 -8.52
N ARG A 39 -34.20 -13.30 -9.05
CA ARG A 39 -34.50 -13.65 -10.46
C ARG A 39 -33.74 -12.78 -11.46
N ARG A 40 -33.57 -11.49 -11.16
CA ARG A 40 -32.81 -10.57 -12.02
C ARG A 40 -31.32 -10.94 -12.07
N MET A 41 -30.74 -11.26 -10.91
CA MET A 41 -29.36 -11.71 -10.83
C MET A 41 -29.15 -13.05 -11.55
N LEU A 42 -30.06 -14.01 -11.38
CA LEU A 42 -30.01 -15.30 -12.07
C LEU A 42 -30.01 -15.15 -13.60
N ARG A 43 -30.92 -14.33 -14.16
CA ARG A 43 -30.95 -14.03 -15.60
C ARG A 43 -29.67 -13.34 -16.09
N THR A 44 -29.05 -12.54 -15.24
CA THR A 44 -27.79 -11.86 -15.58
C THR A 44 -26.66 -12.87 -15.64
N GLU A 45 -26.59 -13.79 -14.68
CA GLU A 45 -25.63 -14.88 -14.67
C GLU A 45 -25.80 -15.81 -15.88
N GLU A 46 -27.04 -16.20 -16.22
CA GLU A 46 -27.35 -17.00 -17.41
C GLU A 46 -26.90 -16.29 -18.70
N ARG A 47 -27.12 -14.97 -18.81
CA ARG A 47 -26.63 -14.17 -19.92
C ARG A 47 -25.11 -14.14 -19.98
N LEU A 48 -24.44 -13.98 -18.84
CA LEU A 48 -22.98 -13.99 -18.76
C LEU A 48 -22.39 -15.36 -19.12
N GLN A 49 -23.05 -16.46 -18.73
CA GLN A 49 -22.64 -17.82 -19.12
C GLN A 49 -22.89 -18.11 -20.60
N GLY A 50 -23.92 -17.51 -21.20
CA GLY A 50 -24.20 -17.59 -22.63
C GLY A 50 -23.25 -16.75 -23.50
N LEU A 51 -22.49 -15.83 -22.90
CA LEU A 51 -21.40 -15.14 -23.59
C LEU A 51 -20.24 -16.12 -23.72
N GLN A 52 -20.07 -16.67 -24.93
CA GLN A 52 -18.83 -17.36 -25.32
C GLN A 52 -17.65 -16.50 -24.88
N PRO A 53 -16.65 -17.05 -24.15
CA PRO A 53 -15.49 -16.28 -23.74
C PRO A 53 -14.89 -15.68 -25.01
N PHE A 54 -14.94 -14.34 -25.11
CA PHE A 54 -14.37 -13.64 -26.24
C PHE A 54 -12.91 -14.04 -26.30
N ARG A 55 -12.54 -14.84 -27.30
CA ARG A 55 -11.15 -15.23 -27.52
C ARG A 55 -10.44 -13.96 -27.95
N ALA A 56 -9.90 -13.24 -26.97
CA ALA A 56 -9.11 -12.06 -27.20
C ALA A 56 -8.02 -12.46 -28.21
N PRO A 57 -7.90 -11.75 -29.34
CA PRO A 57 -6.84 -11.98 -30.30
C PRO A 57 -5.48 -12.06 -29.59
N ASP A 58 -4.62 -12.99 -29.99
CA ASP A 58 -3.34 -13.22 -29.29
C ASP A 58 -2.49 -11.94 -29.18
N PHE A 59 -2.61 -11.04 -30.17
CA PHE A 59 -1.95 -9.72 -30.16
C PHE A 59 -2.41 -8.82 -29.01
N LEU A 60 -3.67 -8.90 -28.59
CA LEU A 60 -4.21 -8.10 -27.48
C LEU A 60 -3.60 -8.54 -26.16
N MET A 61 -3.43 -9.85 -25.97
CA MET A 61 -2.84 -10.39 -24.74
C MET A 61 -1.35 -10.09 -24.67
N GLU A 62 -0.63 -10.16 -25.79
CA GLU A 62 0.75 -9.72 -25.89
C GLU A 62 0.89 -8.20 -25.60
N THR A 63 -0.03 -7.38 -26.14
CA THR A 63 -0.02 -5.93 -25.91
C THR A 63 -0.33 -5.57 -24.45
N ILE A 64 -1.24 -6.32 -23.80
CA ILE A 64 -1.57 -6.13 -22.38
C ILE A 64 -0.38 -6.54 -21.50
N VAL A 65 0.26 -7.68 -21.78
CA VAL A 65 1.45 -8.14 -21.06
C VAL A 65 2.61 -7.15 -21.24
N GLN A 66 2.86 -6.68 -22.46
CA GLN A 66 3.89 -5.68 -22.72
C GLN A 66 3.57 -4.33 -22.07
N ARG A 67 2.30 -3.89 -22.03
CA ARG A 67 1.89 -2.68 -21.30
C ARG A 67 1.99 -2.86 -19.78
N ALA A 68 1.65 -4.02 -19.25
CA ALA A 68 1.76 -4.33 -17.82
C ALA A 68 3.24 -4.39 -17.38
N ALA A 69 4.10 -5.02 -18.18
CA ALA A 69 5.55 -5.05 -17.95
C ALA A 69 6.17 -3.65 -17.98
N ARG A 70 5.70 -2.77 -18.89
CA ARG A 70 6.13 -1.36 -18.94
C ARG A 70 5.54 -0.47 -17.84
N LYS A 71 4.53 -0.95 -17.10
CA LYS A 71 3.87 -0.21 -16.00
C LYS A 71 4.34 -0.65 -14.61
N HIS A 72 5.21 -1.68 -14.51
CA HIS A 72 6.04 -1.88 -13.33
C HIS A 72 7.05 -0.73 -13.24
N THR A 73 6.67 0.30 -12.52
CA THR A 73 7.47 1.50 -12.31
C THR A 73 8.73 1.14 -11.51
N PRO A 74 9.96 1.26 -12.07
CA PRO A 74 11.22 1.08 -11.33
C PRO A 74 11.43 2.15 -10.25
N ILE A 75 10.47 3.07 -10.09
CA ILE A 75 10.47 4.12 -9.08
C ILE A 75 10.45 3.49 -7.68
N LYS A 76 9.71 2.40 -7.47
CA LYS A 76 9.66 1.75 -6.15
C LYS A 76 11.03 1.19 -5.74
N GLU A 77 11.71 0.46 -6.63
CA GLU A 77 13.03 -0.12 -6.33
C GLU A 77 14.10 0.94 -6.05
N ARG A 78 14.10 2.05 -6.80
CA ARG A 78 15.01 3.17 -6.55
C ARG A 78 14.72 3.86 -5.22
N THR A 79 13.45 4.02 -4.85
CA THR A 79 13.08 4.59 -3.54
C THR A 79 13.45 3.66 -2.39
N TYR A 80 13.29 2.34 -2.53
CA TYR A 80 13.71 1.37 -1.52
C TYR A 80 15.24 1.32 -1.39
N ALA A 81 15.98 1.35 -2.50
CA ALA A 81 17.44 1.41 -2.48
C ALA A 81 17.95 2.69 -1.81
N LEU A 82 17.31 3.84 -2.08
CA LEU A 82 17.66 5.13 -1.48
C LEU A 82 17.33 5.15 0.03
N PHE A 83 16.17 4.60 0.42
CA PHE A 83 15.79 4.44 1.83
C PHE A 83 16.76 3.52 2.59
N LEU A 84 17.11 2.37 2.01
CA LEU A 84 18.06 1.43 2.59
C LEU A 84 19.46 2.06 2.72
N SER A 85 19.90 2.81 1.71
CA SER A 85 21.17 3.55 1.74
C SER A 85 21.20 4.60 2.86
N LEU A 86 20.08 5.31 3.09
CA LEU A 86 19.95 6.28 4.18
C LEU A 86 19.98 5.62 5.56
N ILE A 87 19.34 4.46 5.74
CA ILE A 87 19.40 3.69 7.00
C ILE A 87 20.84 3.21 7.26
N SER A 88 21.51 2.65 6.25
CA SER A 88 22.89 2.20 6.38
C SER A 88 23.84 3.35 6.74
N LEU A 89 23.64 4.53 6.16
CA LEU A 89 24.41 5.73 6.49
C LEU A 89 24.14 6.21 7.93
N GLY A 90 22.87 6.21 8.36
CA GLY A 90 22.47 6.55 9.73
C GLY A 90 23.05 5.60 10.78
N MET A 91 23.10 4.29 10.47
CA MET A 91 23.74 3.28 11.32
C MET A 91 25.25 3.46 11.43
N ALA A 92 25.93 3.70 10.30
CA ALA A 92 27.38 3.95 10.29
C ALA A 92 27.74 5.21 11.10
N PHE A 93 26.92 6.26 10.98
CA PHE A 93 27.10 7.49 11.75
C PHE A 93 26.87 7.28 13.26
N ALA A 94 25.79 6.59 13.65
CA ALA A 94 25.52 6.26 15.05
C ALA A 94 26.66 5.44 15.67
N TRP A 95 27.19 4.47 14.92
CA TRP A 95 28.34 3.67 15.35
C TRP A 95 29.63 4.51 15.49
N GLY A 96 29.86 5.46 14.57
CA GLY A 96 30.97 6.42 14.66
C GLY A 96 30.88 7.32 15.91
N LEU A 97 29.67 7.76 16.28
CA LEU A 97 29.46 8.51 17.53
C LEU A 97 29.72 7.65 18.77
N ASP A 98 29.36 6.36 18.74
CA ASP A 98 29.63 5.43 19.85
C ASP A 98 31.14 5.17 20.04
N LEU A 99 31.92 5.17 18.94
CA LEU A 99 33.38 5.07 19.00
C LEU A 99 34.04 6.33 19.57
N LEU A 100 33.52 7.51 19.24
CA LEU A 100 34.03 8.79 19.73
C LEU A 100 33.65 9.06 21.20
N PHE A 101 32.49 8.56 21.65
CA PHE A 101 31.96 8.77 23.00
C PHE A 101 31.64 7.43 23.72
N PRO A 102 32.67 6.63 24.06
CA PRO A 102 32.47 5.27 24.56
C PRO A 102 31.76 5.20 25.92
N LYS A 103 31.84 6.27 26.72
CA LYS A 103 31.24 6.31 28.07
C LYS A 103 29.71 6.47 28.09
N GLY A 104 29.07 6.78 26.96
CA GLY A 104 27.61 6.99 26.90
C GLY A 104 26.88 6.18 25.84
N LYS A 105 27.59 5.62 24.85
CA LYS A 105 27.01 4.99 23.65
C LYS A 105 25.78 5.76 23.11
N PRO A 106 25.93 7.07 22.87
CA PRO A 106 24.80 7.95 22.53
C PRO A 106 24.11 7.54 21.22
N GLY A 107 24.83 6.92 20.28
CA GLY A 107 24.29 6.39 19.04
C GLY A 107 23.34 5.22 19.26
N ALA A 108 23.73 4.21 20.05
CA ALA A 108 22.86 3.08 20.38
C ALA A 108 21.62 3.49 21.20
N VAL A 109 21.78 4.40 22.16
CA VAL A 109 20.66 4.93 22.96
C VAL A 109 19.68 5.72 22.09
N PHE A 110 20.18 6.43 21.08
CA PHE A 110 19.33 7.13 20.11
C PHE A 110 18.55 6.17 19.21
N PHE A 111 19.20 5.16 18.64
CA PHE A 111 18.54 4.19 17.74
C PHE A 111 17.44 3.40 18.45
N THR A 112 17.67 3.00 19.69
CA THR A 112 16.67 2.30 20.53
C THR A 112 15.49 3.21 20.90
N LYS A 113 15.72 4.51 21.15
CA LYS A 113 14.65 5.50 21.36
C LYS A 113 13.86 5.81 20.09
N LEU A 114 14.52 5.86 18.94
CA LEU A 114 13.89 6.05 17.63
C LEU A 114 12.99 4.86 17.26
N LEU A 115 13.47 3.62 17.45
CA LEU A 115 12.70 2.40 17.17
C LEU A 115 11.54 2.17 18.14
N SER A 116 11.66 2.62 19.39
CA SER A 116 10.61 2.47 20.40
C SER A 116 9.49 3.51 20.30
N GLY A 117 9.60 4.50 19.39
CA GLY A 117 8.56 5.51 19.14
C GLY A 117 8.26 6.45 20.32
N LYS A 118 9.03 6.38 21.41
CA LYS A 118 8.84 7.19 22.63
C LYS A 118 9.80 8.37 22.61
N TYR A 119 9.45 9.45 21.92
CA TYR A 119 10.09 10.74 22.15
C TYR A 119 9.49 11.39 23.41
N MET A 120 10.17 11.23 24.55
CA MET A 120 9.91 12.04 25.76
C MET A 120 10.60 13.40 25.64
N PRO A 121 10.03 14.48 26.21
CA PRO A 121 10.68 15.79 26.25
C PRO A 121 11.84 15.71 27.24
N LEU A 122 13.07 15.78 26.74
CA LEU A 122 14.29 15.63 27.53
C LEU A 122 15.00 17.00 27.62
N SER A 123 15.51 17.30 28.82
CA SER A 123 15.94 18.61 29.31
C SER A 123 17.18 19.22 28.61
N THR A 124 17.41 20.49 28.94
CA THR A 124 18.14 21.54 28.22
C THR A 124 19.66 21.50 28.38
N THR A 125 20.39 21.23 27.29
CA THR A 125 21.61 21.92 26.78
C THR A 125 22.34 21.04 25.76
N GLU A 126 22.66 19.79 26.09
CA GLU A 126 23.25 18.81 25.14
C GLU A 126 22.25 18.42 24.03
N SER A 127 20.96 18.42 24.38
CA SER A 127 19.82 18.18 23.48
C SER A 127 19.64 19.27 22.43
N GLY A 128 20.08 20.50 22.71
CA GLY A 128 20.03 21.61 21.77
C GLY A 128 20.98 21.35 20.60
N LEU A 129 22.22 21.00 20.90
CA LEU A 129 23.23 20.65 19.89
C LEU A 129 22.73 19.52 18.98
N PHE A 130 22.11 18.49 19.57
CA PHE A 130 21.58 17.35 18.83
C PHE A 130 20.35 17.71 17.99
N TYR A 131 19.43 18.52 18.51
CA TYR A 131 18.30 19.06 17.74
C TYR A 131 18.79 19.93 16.57
N TYR A 132 19.77 20.80 16.78
CA TYR A 132 20.38 21.60 15.72
C TYR A 132 21.16 20.75 14.72
N LEU A 133 21.78 19.65 15.14
CA LEU A 133 22.43 18.69 14.25
C LEU A 133 21.40 17.97 13.35
N LEU A 134 20.27 17.55 13.92
CA LEU A 134 19.16 16.95 13.16
C LEU A 134 18.48 17.97 12.23
N LEU A 135 18.34 19.22 12.68
CA LEU A 135 17.85 20.32 11.85
C LEU A 135 18.83 20.59 10.70
N GLY A 136 20.14 20.54 10.97
CA GLY A 136 21.20 20.69 9.97
C GLY A 136 21.22 19.54 8.96
N LEU A 137 21.06 18.29 9.40
CA LEU A 137 21.00 17.11 8.54
C LEU A 137 19.72 17.08 7.69
N SER A 138 18.58 17.45 8.26
CA SER A 138 17.33 17.57 7.51
C SER A 138 17.38 18.71 6.51
N ALA A 139 17.95 19.88 6.87
CA ALA A 139 18.18 20.98 5.95
C ALA A 139 19.14 20.60 4.80
N MET A 140 20.24 19.90 5.10
CA MET A 140 21.19 19.43 4.08
C MET A 140 20.54 18.40 3.14
N THR A 141 19.70 17.52 3.67
CA THR A 141 18.94 16.53 2.88
C THR A 141 17.94 17.22 1.95
N VAL A 142 17.19 18.20 2.45
CA VAL A 142 16.26 19.00 1.64
C VAL A 142 17.00 19.79 0.56
N TYR A 143 18.15 20.39 0.88
CA TYR A 143 18.98 21.11 -0.09
C TYR A 143 19.48 20.19 -1.20
N LEU A 144 20.00 19.01 -0.86
CA LEU A 144 20.44 18.00 -1.83
C LEU A 144 19.30 17.52 -2.72
N LEU A 145 18.11 17.28 -2.15
CA LEU A 145 16.92 16.90 -2.92
C LEU A 145 16.50 18.01 -3.91
N LEU A 146 16.56 19.28 -3.50
CA LEU A 146 16.28 20.41 -4.38
C LEU A 146 17.33 20.58 -5.48
N ASP A 147 18.61 20.39 -5.17
CA ASP A 147 19.69 20.43 -6.17
C ASP A 147 19.54 19.30 -7.20
N LEU A 148 19.24 18.08 -6.75
CA LEU A 148 18.94 16.94 -7.62
C LEU A 148 17.70 17.19 -8.48
N TYR A 149 16.63 17.77 -7.92
CA TYR A 149 15.44 18.15 -8.68
C TYR A 149 15.74 19.18 -9.77
N LYS A 150 16.51 20.23 -9.45
CA LYS A 150 16.95 21.23 -10.43
C LYS A 150 17.81 20.62 -11.54
N LYS A 151 18.73 19.72 -11.20
CA LYS A 151 19.56 18.98 -12.18
C LYS A 151 18.73 18.06 -13.07
N GLN A 152 17.71 17.39 -12.53
CA GLN A 152 16.79 16.57 -13.33
C GLN A 152 15.94 17.43 -14.28
N LYS A 153 15.41 18.57 -13.81
CA LYS A 153 14.62 19.48 -14.65
C LYS A 153 15.43 20.00 -15.84
N LYS A 154 16.72 20.31 -15.66
CA LYS A 154 17.61 20.71 -16.77
C LYS A 154 17.83 19.63 -17.83
N ARG A 155 17.71 18.33 -17.51
CA ARG A 155 17.79 17.23 -18.48
C ARG A 155 16.49 16.96 -19.23
N LEU A 156 15.35 17.46 -18.72
CA LEU A 156 14.01 17.21 -19.28
C LEU A 156 13.55 18.27 -20.28
N PHE A 157 14.23 19.43 -20.34
CA PHE A 157 13.89 20.56 -21.22
C PHE A 157 15.01 20.88 -22.23
N HIS A 158 15.86 19.90 -22.53
CA HIS A 158 16.88 20.03 -23.56
C HIS A 158 16.60 19.11 -24.75
#